data_AF-A0A3N9MYT1-F1
#
_entry.id   AF-A0A3N9MYT1-F1
#
_cell.length_a   1.000
_cell.length_b   1.000
_cell.length_c   1.000
_cell.angle_alpha   90.00
_cell.angle_beta   90.00
_cell.angle_gamma   90.00
#
_symmetry.space_group_name_H-M   'P 1'
#
loop_
_entity.id
_entity.type
_entity.pdbx_description
1 polymer ?
#
loop_
_entity_poly.entity_id
_entity_poly.type
_entity_poly.pdbx_seq_one_letter_code
_entity_poly.pdbx_strand_id
1 'polypeptide(L)'
;MIKKFIADISTIIKQVEGSNFNKGYQKYPHWCYIVFFFVGLVIVFLLFRYFPVIIFIIWFLIPILTFIFSFFVLKKKIKDLTKFLTLWISILISISVHYSKNEIRDYVGYKFIDGYSVYYTTEIVSNTKYDDEHEIEVPHVSTDNILGKILIFIFHHLIFPIAFLIPYLTWKANERIKFINNN
;
A
#
# COMPACT_ATOMS: atom_id res chain seq x y z
N MET A 1 -34.06 34.32 -33.16
CA MET A 1 -33.37 33.04 -32.89
C MET A 1 -32.10 33.22 -32.05
N ILE A 2 -31.15 34.07 -32.46
CA ILE A 2 -29.88 34.32 -31.73
C ILE A 2 -30.08 34.91 -30.32
N LYS A 3 -31.03 35.84 -30.13
CA LYS A 3 -31.29 36.45 -28.80
C LYS A 3 -31.79 35.43 -27.74
N LYS A 4 -32.49 34.38 -28.17
CA LYS A 4 -32.98 33.32 -27.28
C LYS A 4 -31.82 32.42 -26.83
N PHE A 5 -30.93 32.08 -27.76
CA PHE A 5 -29.70 31.32 -27.48
C PHE A 5 -28.75 32.03 -26.49
N ILE A 6 -28.61 33.35 -26.60
CA ILE A 6 -27.78 34.13 -25.66
C ILE A 6 -28.42 34.17 -24.25
N ALA A 7 -29.75 34.24 -24.16
CA ALA A 7 -30.46 34.19 -22.89
C ALA A 7 -30.33 32.80 -22.22
N ASP A 8 -30.40 31.72 -22.99
CA ASP A 8 -30.23 30.36 -22.48
C ASP A 8 -28.80 30.14 -21.95
N ILE A 9 -27.77 30.62 -22.66
CA ILE A 9 -26.37 30.56 -22.20
C ILE A 9 -26.16 31.39 -20.93
N SER A 10 -26.72 32.60 -20.86
CA SER A 10 -26.64 33.46 -19.66
C SER A 10 -27.27 32.78 -18.42
N THR A 11 -28.36 32.04 -18.62
CA THR A 11 -29.04 31.32 -17.55
C THR A 11 -28.23 30.12 -17.08
N ILE A 12 -27.59 29.40 -18.00
CA ILE A 12 -26.67 28.29 -17.70
C ILE A 12 -25.44 28.81 -16.95
N ILE A 13 -24.85 29.94 -17.37
CA ILE A 13 -23.70 30.55 -16.70
C ILE A 13 -24.07 30.97 -15.27
N LYS A 14 -25.25 31.57 -15.07
CA LYS A 14 -25.75 31.93 -13.72
C LYS A 14 -26.06 30.71 -12.85
N GLN A 15 -26.52 29.59 -13.42
CA GLN A 15 -26.69 28.33 -12.69
C GLN A 15 -25.34 27.72 -12.28
N VAL A 16 -24.32 27.85 -13.13
CA VAL A 16 -22.96 27.39 -12.84
C VAL A 16 -22.29 28.26 -11.79
N GLU A 17 -22.47 29.58 -11.85
CA GLU A 17 -21.96 30.55 -10.86
C GLU A 17 -22.71 30.49 -9.51
N GLY A 18 -24.02 30.20 -9.53
CA GLY A 18 -24.85 30.02 -8.33
C GLY A 18 -24.62 28.68 -7.61
N SER A 19 -23.94 27.72 -8.25
CA SER A 19 -23.57 26.45 -7.64
C SER A 19 -22.28 26.57 -6.81
N ASN A 20 -22.35 27.30 -5.70
CA ASN A 20 -21.40 27.26 -4.58
C ASN A 20 -19.94 26.93 -4.96
N PHE A 21 -19.31 27.85 -5.70
CA PHE A 21 -17.90 27.82 -6.04
C PHE A 21 -16.97 28.14 -4.85
N ASN A 22 -17.38 27.77 -3.63
CA ASN A 22 -16.66 27.99 -2.37
C ASN A 22 -16.51 26.71 -1.50
N LYS A 23 -16.70 25.51 -2.07
CA LYS A 23 -16.47 24.23 -1.37
C LYS A 23 -15.57 23.29 -2.18
N GLY A 24 -14.33 23.71 -2.44
CA GLY A 24 -13.34 22.93 -3.21
C GLY A 24 -12.82 21.65 -2.54
N TYR A 25 -13.32 21.26 -1.35
CA TYR A 25 -12.84 20.10 -0.58
C TYR A 25 -13.85 18.95 -0.42
N GLN A 26 -14.98 18.96 -1.14
CA GLN A 26 -16.07 18.00 -0.90
C GLN A 26 -16.62 17.29 -2.17
N LYS A 27 -15.79 17.10 -3.21
CA LYS A 27 -16.30 16.69 -4.54
C LYS A 27 -16.37 15.18 -4.80
N TYR A 28 -15.92 14.32 -3.88
CA TYR A 28 -16.14 12.87 -3.98
C TYR A 28 -16.65 12.34 -2.64
N PRO A 29 -17.74 11.55 -2.62
CA PRO A 29 -18.19 10.92 -1.39
C PRO A 29 -17.05 10.05 -0.83
N HIS A 30 -16.85 10.08 0.49
CA HIS A 30 -15.76 9.36 1.16
C HIS A 30 -15.68 7.87 0.76
N TRP A 31 -16.82 7.27 0.43
CA TRP A 31 -16.95 5.93 -0.12
C TRP A 31 -16.16 5.69 -1.41
N CYS A 32 -16.01 6.68 -2.31
CA CYS A 32 -15.21 6.52 -3.52
C CYS A 32 -13.73 6.27 -3.22
N TYR A 33 -13.17 6.94 -2.20
CA TYR A 33 -11.79 6.71 -1.78
C TYR A 33 -11.62 5.34 -1.13
N ILE A 34 -12.63 4.89 -0.37
CA ILE A 34 -12.67 3.56 0.23
C ILE A 34 -12.70 2.48 -0.86
N VAL A 35 -13.58 2.62 -1.85
CA VAL A 35 -13.66 1.68 -2.99
C VAL A 35 -12.34 1.66 -3.77
N PHE A 36 -11.75 2.82 -4.06
CA PHE A 36 -10.46 2.89 -4.74
C PHE A 36 -9.34 2.21 -3.93
N PHE A 37 -9.35 2.37 -2.61
CA PHE A 37 -8.45 1.68 -1.69
C PHE A 37 -8.63 0.17 -1.73
N PHE A 38 -9.85 -0.34 -1.64
CA PHE A 38 -10.12 -1.78 -1.74
C PHE A 38 -9.71 -2.36 -3.09
N VAL A 39 -10.04 -1.68 -4.19
CA VAL A 39 -9.63 -2.11 -5.54
C VAL A 39 -8.11 -2.12 -5.66
N GLY A 40 -7.42 -1.08 -5.17
CA GLY A 40 -5.97 -1.04 -5.13
C GLY A 40 -5.37 -2.17 -4.31
N LEU A 41 -5.96 -2.47 -3.14
CA LEU A 41 -5.52 -3.56 -2.28
C LEU A 41 -5.67 -4.92 -2.96
N VAL A 42 -6.81 -5.19 -3.61
CA VAL A 42 -7.04 -6.42 -4.38
C VAL A 42 -6.01 -6.56 -5.51
N ILE A 43 -5.74 -5.49 -6.26
CA ILE A 43 -4.76 -5.51 -7.34
C ILE A 43 -3.36 -5.83 -6.79
N VAL A 44 -2.94 -5.17 -5.70
CA VAL A 44 -1.63 -5.42 -5.08
C VAL A 44 -1.55 -6.85 -4.55
N PHE A 45 -2.61 -7.37 -3.94
CA PHE A 45 -2.68 -8.76 -3.46
C PHE A 45 -2.52 -9.77 -4.60
N LEU A 46 -3.23 -9.55 -5.71
CA LEU A 46 -3.10 -10.37 -6.92
C LEU A 46 -1.68 -10.31 -7.48
N LEU A 47 -1.09 -9.13 -7.56
CA LEU A 47 0.30 -8.99 -8.03
C LEU A 47 1.27 -9.71 -7.09
N PHE A 48 1.08 -9.64 -5.77
CA PHE A 48 1.91 -10.35 -4.79
C PHE A 48 1.86 -11.86 -4.95
N ARG A 49 0.70 -12.41 -5.31
CA ARG A 49 0.54 -13.84 -5.56
C ARG A 49 1.41 -14.34 -6.72
N TYR A 50 1.56 -13.53 -7.78
CA TYR A 50 2.32 -13.93 -8.96
C TYR A 50 3.80 -13.50 -8.91
N PHE A 51 4.11 -12.36 -8.29
CA PHE A 51 5.43 -11.73 -8.33
C PHE A 51 5.91 -11.22 -6.96
N PRO A 52 5.92 -12.04 -5.90
CA PRO A 52 6.14 -11.56 -4.52
C PRO A 52 7.51 -10.89 -4.36
N VAL A 53 8.57 -11.50 -4.91
CA VAL A 53 9.95 -10.99 -4.79
C VAL A 53 10.12 -9.64 -5.49
N ILE A 54 9.58 -9.50 -6.70
CA ILE A 54 9.69 -8.26 -7.49
C ILE A 54 8.99 -7.12 -6.75
N ILE A 55 7.80 -7.36 -6.22
CA ILE A 55 7.05 -6.33 -5.50
C ILE A 55 7.76 -5.97 -4.19
N PHE A 56 8.35 -6.94 -3.50
CA PHE A 56 9.17 -6.69 -2.31
C PHE A 56 10.33 -5.74 -2.65
N ILE A 57 11.07 -6.00 -3.74
CA ILE A 57 12.16 -5.13 -4.18
C ILE A 57 11.63 -3.73 -4.52
N ILE A 58 10.55 -3.63 -5.30
CA ILE A 58 9.93 -2.33 -5.65
C ILE A 58 9.55 -1.57 -4.37
N TRP A 59 8.94 -2.24 -3.40
CA TRP A 59 8.51 -1.66 -2.15
C TRP A 59 9.66 -1.05 -1.34
N PHE A 60 10.78 -1.76 -1.24
CA PHE A 60 12.01 -1.24 -0.62
C PHE A 60 12.59 -0.04 -1.39
N LEU A 61 12.40 0.01 -2.72
CA LEU A 61 12.88 1.10 -3.55
C LEU A 61 11.98 2.35 -3.51
N ILE A 62 10.68 2.24 -3.17
CA ILE A 62 9.76 3.39 -3.11
C ILE A 62 10.33 4.58 -2.33
N PRO A 63 10.81 4.46 -1.07
CA PRO A 63 11.32 5.60 -0.32
C PRO A 63 12.56 6.21 -0.99
N ILE A 64 13.45 5.38 -1.55
CA ILE A 64 14.67 5.83 -2.23
C ILE A 64 14.31 6.60 -3.52
N LEU A 65 13.44 6.03 -4.35
CA LEU A 65 12.97 6.65 -5.57
C LEU A 65 12.22 7.97 -5.28
N THR A 66 11.38 7.98 -4.24
CA THR A 66 10.68 9.19 -3.78
C THR A 66 11.67 10.28 -3.36
N PHE A 67 12.73 9.89 -2.65
CA PHE A 67 13.80 10.80 -2.26
C PHE A 67 14.58 11.33 -3.47
N ILE A 68 14.96 10.48 -4.43
CA ILE A 68 15.64 10.92 -5.65
C ILE A 68 14.72 11.86 -6.46
N PHE A 69 13.43 11.53 -6.57
CA PHE A 69 12.43 12.35 -7.27
C PHE A 69 12.26 13.75 -6.63
N SER A 70 12.67 13.92 -5.37
CA SER A 70 12.65 15.21 -4.68
C SER A 70 13.53 16.27 -5.33
N PHE A 71 14.65 15.86 -5.93
CA PHE A 71 15.68 16.72 -6.49
C PHE A 71 15.34 17.22 -7.91
N PHE A 72 14.38 16.59 -8.59
CA PHE A 72 13.99 17.02 -9.94
C PHE A 72 13.05 18.23 -9.90
N VAL A 73 13.30 19.18 -10.79
CA VAL A 73 12.44 20.35 -11.02
C VAL A 73 11.21 19.92 -11.80
N LEU A 74 10.11 19.67 -11.08
CA LEU A 74 8.84 19.21 -11.65
C LEU A 74 7.71 20.20 -11.37
N LYS A 75 6.71 20.21 -12.24
CA LYS A 75 5.48 20.99 -12.02
C LYS A 75 4.83 20.55 -10.70
N LYS A 76 4.39 21.52 -9.88
CA LYS A 76 3.76 21.29 -8.56
C LYS A 76 2.69 20.18 -8.57
N LYS A 77 1.79 20.19 -9.56
CA LYS A 77 0.74 19.17 -9.73
C LYS A 77 1.29 17.74 -9.86
N ILE A 78 2.36 17.57 -10.64
CA ILE A 78 3.01 16.26 -10.86
C ILE A 78 3.71 15.80 -9.57
N LYS A 79 4.35 16.75 -8.87
CA LYS A 79 5.02 16.49 -7.60
C LYS A 79 4.03 16.04 -6.53
N ASP A 80 2.92 16.75 -6.36
CA ASP A 80 1.89 16.43 -5.36
C ASP A 80 1.19 15.09 -5.65
N LEU A 81 0.92 14.81 -6.92
CA LEU A 81 0.39 13.50 -7.35
C LEU A 81 1.37 12.37 -7.04
N THR A 82 2.67 12.57 -7.33
CA THR A 82 3.69 11.55 -7.06
C THR A 82 3.80 11.26 -5.58
N LYS A 83 3.82 12.29 -4.72
CA LYS A 83 3.84 12.11 -3.26
C LYS A 83 2.66 11.28 -2.76
N PHE A 84 1.47 11.61 -3.26
CA PHE A 84 0.25 10.90 -2.90
C PHE A 84 0.32 9.43 -3.35
N LEU A 85 0.69 9.19 -4.61
CA LEU A 85 0.77 7.84 -5.17
C LEU A 85 1.84 6.99 -4.49
N THR A 86 3.05 7.49 -4.27
CA THR A 86 4.13 6.70 -3.65
C THR A 86 3.80 6.31 -2.22
N LEU A 87 3.20 7.23 -1.44
CA LEU A 87 2.73 6.94 -0.10
C LEU A 87 1.58 5.92 -0.11
N TRP A 88 0.61 6.11 -1.00
CA TRP A 88 -0.56 5.24 -1.08
C TRP A 88 -0.19 3.82 -1.49
N ILE A 89 0.67 3.67 -2.52
CA ILE A 89 1.22 2.37 -2.95
C ILE A 89 2.04 1.72 -1.83
N SER A 90 2.87 2.49 -1.12
CA SER A 90 3.67 2.00 0.01
C SER A 90 2.78 1.42 1.12
N ILE A 91 1.68 2.10 1.47
CA ILE A 91 0.71 1.60 2.46
C ILE A 91 0.03 0.32 1.98
N LEU A 92 -0.46 0.28 0.74
CA LEU A 92 -1.14 -0.90 0.20
C LEU A 92 -0.22 -2.13 0.17
N ILE A 93 1.03 -1.95 -0.26
CA ILE A 93 2.01 -3.04 -0.25
C ILE A 93 2.31 -3.48 1.18
N SER A 94 2.49 -2.55 2.12
CA SER A 94 2.79 -2.89 3.52
C SER A 94 1.69 -3.72 4.16
N ILE A 95 0.43 -3.37 3.90
CA ILE A 95 -0.73 -4.14 4.35
C ILE A 95 -0.72 -5.53 3.71
N SER A 96 -0.51 -5.60 2.39
CA SER A 96 -0.49 -6.89 1.67
C SER A 96 0.63 -7.80 2.16
N VAL A 97 1.83 -7.26 2.40
CA VAL A 97 2.97 -7.99 2.98
C VAL A 97 2.66 -8.51 4.37
N HIS A 98 1.96 -7.73 5.19
CA HIS A 98 1.60 -8.16 6.54
C HIS A 98 0.64 -9.37 6.52
N TYR A 99 -0.38 -9.32 5.67
CA TYR A 99 -1.36 -10.41 5.54
C TYR A 99 -0.80 -11.64 4.82
N SER A 100 0.07 -11.47 3.82
CA SER A 100 0.66 -12.57 3.05
C SER A 100 2.06 -12.98 3.52
N LYS A 101 2.49 -12.60 4.73
CA LYS A 101 3.87 -12.82 5.21
C LYS A 101 4.30 -14.29 5.15
N ASN A 102 3.40 -15.23 5.46
CA ASN A 102 3.68 -16.67 5.45
C ASN A 102 3.84 -17.17 4.01
N GLU A 103 2.93 -16.80 3.12
CA GLU A 103 2.99 -17.14 1.69
C GLU A 103 4.28 -16.63 1.03
N ILE A 104 4.68 -15.39 1.35
CA ILE A 104 5.89 -14.78 0.81
C ILE A 104 7.13 -15.50 1.35
N ARG A 105 7.17 -15.77 2.66
CA ARG A 105 8.26 -16.53 3.31
C ARG A 105 8.42 -17.87 2.63
N ASP A 106 7.32 -18.59 2.44
CA ASP A 106 7.33 -19.94 1.88
C ASP A 106 7.76 -19.93 0.41
N TYR A 107 7.24 -18.97 -0.38
CA TYR A 107 7.68 -18.78 -1.77
C TYR A 107 9.20 -18.57 -1.86
N VAL A 108 9.74 -17.68 -1.02
CA VAL A 108 11.18 -17.39 -1.01
C VAL A 108 11.97 -18.61 -0.53
N GLY A 109 11.53 -19.26 0.53
CA GLY A 109 12.16 -20.45 1.08
C GLY A 109 12.25 -21.58 0.06
N TYR A 110 11.12 -21.97 -0.55
CA TYR A 110 11.08 -23.03 -1.55
C TYR A 110 11.91 -22.75 -2.80
N LYS A 111 12.03 -21.48 -3.19
CA LYS A 111 12.69 -21.10 -4.45
C LYS A 111 14.19 -20.88 -4.32
N PHE A 112 14.67 -20.48 -3.14
CA PHE A 112 16.05 -20.01 -2.96
C PHE A 112 16.83 -20.74 -1.86
N ILE A 113 16.19 -21.59 -1.05
CA ILE A 113 16.84 -22.26 0.09
C ILE A 113 16.67 -23.78 -0.04
N ASP A 114 17.78 -24.45 -0.33
CA ASP A 114 17.81 -25.91 -0.39
C ASP A 114 17.44 -26.53 0.97
N GLY A 115 16.57 -27.55 0.92
CA GLY A 115 16.07 -28.23 2.12
C GLY A 115 15.02 -27.46 2.90
N TYR A 116 14.50 -26.34 2.38
CA TYR A 116 13.39 -25.62 3.00
C TYR A 116 12.09 -26.41 2.87
N SER A 117 11.49 -26.76 4.00
CA SER A 117 10.21 -27.48 4.05
C SER A 117 9.26 -26.83 5.04
N VAL A 118 7.99 -26.72 4.66
CA VAL A 118 6.92 -26.20 5.53
C VAL A 118 5.79 -27.21 5.55
N TYR A 119 5.33 -27.52 6.76
CA TYR A 119 4.12 -28.29 6.98
C TYR A 119 3.17 -27.48 7.87
N TYR A 120 1.89 -27.56 7.56
CA TYR A 120 0.83 -26.87 8.28
C TYR A 120 0.17 -27.87 9.21
N THR A 121 0.06 -27.53 10.49
CA THR A 121 -0.73 -28.28 11.47
C THR A 121 -1.96 -27.45 11.83
N THR A 122 -3.07 -28.12 12.07
CA THR A 122 -4.25 -27.47 12.63
C THR A 122 -4.13 -27.54 14.14
N GLU A 123 -3.95 -26.40 14.80
CA GLU A 123 -3.97 -26.31 16.26
C GLU A 123 -5.34 -25.80 16.71
N ILE A 124 -5.95 -26.47 17.69
CA ILE A 124 -7.19 -26.03 18.32
C ILE A 124 -6.82 -25.04 19.41
N VAL A 125 -7.12 -23.76 19.18
CA VAL A 125 -6.91 -22.72 20.20
C VAL A 125 -8.21 -22.54 20.96
N SER A 126 -8.30 -23.18 22.12
CA SER A 126 -9.41 -22.97 23.07
C SER A 126 -9.23 -21.61 23.74
N ASN A 127 -10.11 -20.66 23.43
CA ASN A 127 -10.23 -19.44 24.21
C ASN A 127 -10.96 -19.79 25.52
N THR A 128 -10.21 -19.86 26.63
CA THR A 128 -10.67 -20.34 27.96
C THR A 128 -11.83 -19.54 28.60
N LYS A 129 -12.42 -18.58 27.89
CA LYS A 129 -13.52 -17.74 28.36
C LYS A 129 -14.86 -17.95 27.64
N TYR A 130 -14.91 -18.58 26.48
CA TYR A 130 -16.14 -18.61 25.66
C TYR A 130 -16.46 -19.96 24.96
N ASP A 131 -15.75 -21.06 25.25
CA ASP A 131 -15.95 -22.36 24.58
C ASP A 131 -15.96 -22.28 23.03
N ASP A 132 -15.33 -21.24 22.48
CA ASP A 132 -15.10 -21.11 21.04
C ASP A 132 -13.74 -21.76 20.74
N GLU A 133 -13.80 -23.01 20.29
CA GLU A 133 -12.68 -23.70 19.65
C GLU A 133 -12.54 -23.16 18.23
N HIS A 134 -11.45 -22.42 18.00
CA HIS A 134 -11.08 -22.00 16.65
C HIS A 134 -9.87 -22.81 16.18
N GLU A 135 -10.05 -23.48 15.04
CA GLU A 135 -8.96 -24.10 14.30
C GLU A 135 -8.08 -23.01 13.70
N ILE A 136 -6.79 -23.01 14.04
CA ILE A 136 -5.80 -22.11 13.46
C ILE A 136 -4.75 -22.96 12.75
N GLU A 137 -4.50 -22.65 11.48
CA GLU A 137 -3.38 -23.25 10.75
C GLU A 137 -2.06 -22.63 11.23
N VAL A 138 -1.21 -23.47 11.82
CA VAL A 138 0.11 -23.08 12.33
C VAL A 138 1.19 -23.61 11.38
N PRO A 139 2.00 -22.73 10.76
CA PRO A 139 3.07 -23.17 9.88
C PRO A 139 4.30 -23.59 10.69
N HIS A 140 4.72 -24.84 10.56
CA HIS A 140 6.00 -25.32 11.05
C HIS A 140 7.01 -25.38 9.91
N VAL A 141 8.07 -24.59 10.05
CA VAL A 141 9.15 -24.54 9.06
C VAL A 141 10.31 -25.40 9.57
N SER A 142 10.71 -26.39 8.79
CA SER A 142 11.89 -27.21 9.04
C SER A 142 12.99 -26.85 8.04
N THR A 143 14.14 -26.41 8.57
CA THR A 143 15.32 -26.05 7.78
C THR A 143 16.59 -26.15 8.64
N ASP A 144 17.56 -26.93 8.18
CA ASP A 144 18.91 -26.98 8.80
C ASP A 144 19.82 -25.86 8.28
N ASN A 145 19.45 -25.23 7.17
CA ASN A 145 20.19 -24.14 6.55
C ASN A 145 20.08 -22.82 7.35
N ILE A 146 21.22 -22.16 7.58
CA ILE A 146 21.29 -20.88 8.29
C ILE A 146 20.50 -19.77 7.61
N LEU A 147 20.46 -19.75 6.27
CA LEU A 147 19.65 -18.80 5.49
C LEU A 147 18.16 -18.99 5.75
N GLY A 148 17.71 -20.25 5.91
CA GLY A 148 16.33 -20.56 6.25
C GLY A 148 15.95 -20.06 7.64
N LYS A 149 16.85 -20.21 8.62
CA LYS A 149 16.66 -19.69 9.98
C LYS A 149 16.57 -18.16 10.00
N ILE A 150 17.43 -17.47 9.23
CA ILE A 150 17.39 -16.02 9.08
C ILE A 150 16.09 -15.57 8.40
N LEU A 151 15.65 -16.28 7.36
CA LEU A 151 14.39 -15.99 6.67
C LEU A 151 13.20 -16.07 7.62
N ILE A 152 13.11 -17.14 8.43
CA ILE A 152 12.07 -17.29 9.46
C ILE A 152 12.11 -16.12 10.43
N PHE A 153 13.29 -15.77 10.95
CA PHE A 153 13.45 -14.67 11.90
C PHE A 153 12.95 -13.34 11.31
N ILE A 154 13.32 -13.02 10.07
CA ILE A 154 12.88 -11.81 9.38
C ILE A 154 11.35 -11.78 9.24
N PHE A 155 10.75 -12.86 8.74
CA PHE A 155 9.31 -12.90 8.48
C PHE A 155 8.47 -13.02 9.76
N HIS A 156 9.04 -13.53 10.85
CA HIS A 156 8.35 -13.64 12.13
C HIS A 156 8.42 -12.35 12.95
N HIS A 157 9.61 -11.73 13.07
CA HIS A 157 9.84 -10.61 13.98
C HIS A 157 10.01 -9.26 13.28
N LEU A 158 10.62 -9.23 12.09
CA LEU A 158 11.01 -7.97 11.45
C LEU A 158 10.02 -7.49 10.39
N ILE A 159 9.19 -8.37 9.82
CA ILE A 159 8.29 -7.98 8.74
C ILE A 159 7.27 -6.93 9.18
N PHE A 160 6.76 -7.05 10.40
CA PHE A 160 5.82 -6.09 10.97
C PHE A 160 6.46 -4.70 11.12
N PRO A 161 7.56 -4.51 11.87
CA PRO A 161 8.17 -3.19 11.98
C PRO A 161 8.65 -2.64 10.63
N ILE A 162 9.12 -3.48 9.70
CA ILE A 162 9.46 -3.05 8.34
C ILE A 162 8.22 -2.54 7.58
N ALA A 163 7.07 -3.21 7.75
CA ALA A 163 5.80 -2.80 7.15
C ALA A 163 5.33 -1.41 7.62
N PHE A 164 5.65 -0.99 8.84
CA PHE A 164 5.41 0.39 9.28
C PHE A 164 6.52 1.35 8.86
N LEU A 165 7.76 0.88 8.84
CA LEU A 165 8.93 1.70 8.54
C LEU A 165 8.91 2.23 7.10
N ILE A 166 8.55 1.41 6.10
CA ILE A 166 8.63 1.83 4.69
C ILE A 166 7.62 2.96 4.36
N PRO A 167 6.33 2.89 4.75
CA PRO A 167 5.41 4.02 4.62
C PRO A 167 5.89 5.26 5.38
N TYR A 168 6.43 5.08 6.58
CA TYR A 168 6.98 6.18 7.37
C TYR A 168 8.17 6.86 6.66
N LEU A 169 9.12 6.09 6.11
CA LEU A 169 10.24 6.62 5.35
C LEU A 169 9.78 7.31 4.06
N THR A 170 8.76 6.77 3.40
CA THR A 170 8.14 7.37 2.21
C THR A 170 7.48 8.71 2.57
N TRP A 171 6.76 8.77 3.70
CA TRP A 171 6.21 10.01 4.24
C TRP A 171 7.32 11.03 4.53
N LYS A 172 8.40 10.63 5.21
CA LYS A 172 9.52 11.52 5.53
C LYS A 172 10.24 12.04 4.29
N ALA A 173 10.42 11.20 3.27
CA ALA A 173 10.91 11.64 1.97
C ALA A 173 9.98 12.71 1.38
N ASN A 174 8.66 12.50 1.43
CA ASN A 174 7.65 13.46 0.96
C ASN A 174 7.65 14.80 1.71
N GLU A 175 7.96 14.81 3.00
CA GLU A 175 8.12 16.03 3.80
C GLU A 175 9.36 16.83 3.38
N ARG A 176 10.51 16.17 3.17
CA ARG A 176 11.73 16.87 2.71
C ARG A 176 11.54 17.55 1.36
N ILE A 177 10.73 16.97 0.47
CA ILE A 177 10.33 17.60 -0.79
C ILE A 177 9.67 18.97 -0.57
N LYS A 178 8.95 19.19 0.54
CA LYS A 178 8.34 20.49 0.86
C LYS A 178 9.38 21.52 1.30
N PHE A 179 10.42 21.09 2.02
CA PHE A 179 11.42 21.99 2.61
C PHE A 179 12.40 22.55 1.56
N ILE A 180 12.91 21.72 0.65
CA ILE A 180 13.86 22.14 -0.41
C ILE A 180 13.24 23.16 -1.38
N ASN A 181 11.91 23.19 -1.50
CA ASN A 181 11.21 23.99 -2.50
C ASN A 181 10.56 25.28 -1.95
N ASN A 182 10.57 25.48 -0.63
CA ASN A 182 10.09 26.71 0.01
C ASN A 182 11.24 27.65 0.41
N ASN A 183 12.49 27.23 0.21
CA ASN A 183 13.69 28.05 0.21
C ASN A 183 14.15 28.26 -1.24
#